data_AF-A0A1Z3N7S8-F1
#
_entry.id   AF-A0A1Z3N7S8-F1
#
_cell.length_a   1.000
_cell.length_b   1.000
_cell.length_c   1.000
_cell.angle_alpha   90.00
_cell.angle_beta   90.00
_cell.angle_gamma   90.00
#
_symmetry.space_group_name_H-M   'P 1'
#
loop_
_entity.id
_entity.type
_entity.pdbx_description
1 polymer ?
#
loop_
_entity_poly.entity_id
_entity_poly.type
_entity_poly.pdbx_seq_one_letter_code
_entity_poly.pdbx_strand_id
1 'polypeptide(L)'
;MIDFLSLSIALLFSAGVWLILSRDWLTLILGISVLGHAVNLLILKSGGSQGADHLSQALILTAIVIGLGMTAVLLVLASQGLKYSKSRDADFLPEDSE
;
A
#
# COMPACT_ATOMS: atom_id res chain seq x y z
N MET A 1 9.89 -19.47 -20.26
CA MET A 1 8.85 -18.69 -20.96
C MET A 1 8.39 -17.60 -19.99
N ILE A 2 8.20 -16.36 -20.43
CA ILE A 2 7.63 -15.32 -19.55
C ILE A 2 6.13 -15.53 -19.54
N ASP A 3 5.60 -15.99 -18.40
CA ASP A 3 4.16 -16.19 -18.24
C ASP A 3 3.47 -14.86 -17.92
N PHE A 4 2.20 -14.72 -18.33
CA PHE A 4 1.37 -13.53 -18.08
C PHE A 4 1.40 -13.09 -16.60
N LEU A 5 1.40 -14.05 -15.67
CA LEU A 5 1.47 -13.76 -14.23
C LEU A 5 2.79 -13.06 -13.84
N SER A 6 3.93 -13.45 -14.44
CA SER A 6 5.22 -12.77 -14.21
C SER A 6 5.21 -11.34 -14.70
N LEU A 7 4.56 -11.09 -15.84
CA LEU A 7 4.43 -9.75 -16.41
C LEU A 7 3.59 -8.85 -15.51
N SER A 8 2.46 -9.35 -15.00
CA SER A 8 1.60 -8.62 -14.08
C SER A 8 2.29 -8.27 -12.76
N ILE A 9 3.08 -9.19 -12.18
CA ILE A 9 3.87 -8.92 -10.96
C ILE A 9 4.87 -7.79 -11.22
N ALA A 10 5.60 -7.82 -12.34
CA ALA A 10 6.59 -6.80 -12.66
C ALA A 10 5.94 -5.41 -12.84
N LEU A 11 4.78 -5.36 -13.50
CA LEU A 11 4.04 -4.11 -13.70
C LEU A 11 3.52 -3.54 -12.37
N LEU A 12 2.99 -4.38 -11.49
CA LEU A 12 2.54 -3.97 -10.15
C LEU A 12 3.70 -3.50 -9.27
N PHE A 13 4.86 -4.16 -9.32
CA PHE A 13 6.07 -3.71 -8.62
C PHE A 13 6.53 -2.34 -9.14
N SER A 14 6.60 -2.16 -10.46
CA SER A 14 6.97 -0.88 -11.07
C SER A 14 6.01 0.24 -10.67
N ALA A 15 4.70 -0.02 -10.74
CA ALA A 15 3.68 0.94 -10.34
C ALA A 15 3.78 1.25 -8.83
N GLY A 16 3.88 0.24 -7.97
CA GLY A 16 3.98 0.41 -6.53
C GLY A 16 5.20 1.23 -6.11
N VAL A 17 6.37 0.94 -6.67
CA VAL A 17 7.60 1.71 -6.42
C VAL A 17 7.46 3.16 -6.89
N TRP A 18 6.85 3.37 -8.07
CA TRP A 18 6.61 4.71 -8.59
C TRP A 18 5.64 5.53 -7.71
N LEU A 19 4.55 4.91 -7.22
CA LEU A 19 3.61 5.56 -6.31
C LEU A 19 4.27 5.91 -4.96
N ILE A 20 5.13 5.06 -4.41
CA ILE A 20 5.83 5.31 -3.14
C ILE A 20 6.73 6.56 -3.22
N LEU A 21 7.28 6.86 -4.40
CA LEU A 21 8.12 8.04 -4.60
C LEU A 21 7.31 9.34 -4.75
N SER A 22 5.98 9.27 -4.72
CA SER A 22 5.11 10.43 -4.88
C SER A 22 5.07 11.32 -3.62
N ARG A 23 4.83 12.62 -3.81
CA ARG A 23 4.82 13.64 -2.74
C ARG A 23 3.52 13.64 -1.89
N ASP A 24 2.51 12.90 -2.32
CA ASP A 24 1.17 12.92 -1.72
C ASP A 24 0.96 11.74 -0.75
N TRP A 25 0.37 12.01 0.42
CA TRP A 25 0.13 11.02 1.48
C TRP A 25 -0.77 9.86 1.03
N LEU A 26 -1.83 10.14 0.26
CA LEU A 26 -2.74 9.10 -0.21
C LEU A 26 -2.07 8.24 -1.28
N THR A 27 -1.28 8.87 -2.15
CA THR A 27 -0.57 8.16 -3.22
C THR A 27 0.52 7.25 -2.66
N LEU A 28 1.21 7.67 -1.60
CA LEU A 28 2.17 6.84 -0.88
C LEU A 28 1.49 5.60 -0.28
N ILE A 29 0.34 5.77 0.38
CA ILE A 29 -0.41 4.65 1.00
C ILE A 29 -0.93 3.69 -0.08
N LEU A 30 -1.45 4.22 -1.19
CA LEU A 30 -1.85 3.41 -2.34
C LEU A 30 -0.65 2.66 -2.95
N GLY A 31 0.53 3.28 -3.01
CA GLY A 31 1.76 2.62 -3.45
C GLY A 31 2.12 1.42 -2.59
N ILE A 32 2.08 1.56 -1.27
CA ILE A 32 2.32 0.47 -0.32
C ILE A 32 1.27 -0.65 -0.50
N SER A 33 -0.01 -0.28 -0.67
CA SER A 33 -1.10 -1.25 -0.89
C SER A 33 -0.92 -2.03 -2.19
N VAL A 34 -0.64 -1.35 -3.31
CA VAL A 34 -0.36 -1.97 -4.62
C VAL A 34 0.84 -2.90 -4.55
N LEU A 35 1.91 -2.50 -3.86
CA LEU A 35 3.10 -3.32 -3.70
C LEU A 35 2.82 -4.57 -2.86
N GLY A 36 1.96 -4.47 -1.83
CA GLY A 36 1.45 -5.62 -1.09
C GLY A 36 0.70 -6.62 -1.97
N HIS A 37 -0.12 -6.14 -2.91
CA HIS A 37 -0.78 -7.02 -3.90
C HIS A 37 0.22 -7.71 -4.84
N ALA A 38 1.29 -7.01 -5.25
CA ALA A 38 2.35 -7.59 -6.06
C ALA A 38 3.07 -8.74 -5.32
N VAL A 39 3.36 -8.55 -4.03
CA VAL A 39 3.97 -9.58 -3.18
C VAL A 39 3.05 -10.79 -3.01
N ASN A 40 1.75 -10.58 -2.81
CA ASN A 40 0.78 -11.69 -2.69
C ASN A 40 0.75 -12.55 -3.96
N LEU A 41 0.80 -11.93 -5.15
CA LEU A 41 0.87 -12.65 -6.42
C LEU A 41 2.23 -13.38 -6.60
N LEU A 42 3.31 -12.78 -6.11
CA LEU A 42 4.64 -13.40 -6.15
C LEU A 42 4.71 -14.65 -5.27
N ILE A 43 4.14 -14.59 -4.06
CA ILE A 43 4.04 -15.74 -3.16
C ILE A 43 3.24 -16.86 -3.83
N LEU A 44 2.07 -16.54 -4.39
CA LEU A 44 1.23 -17.49 -5.10
C LEU A 44 1.98 -18.17 -6.26
N LYS A 45 2.77 -17.40 -7.02
CA LYS A 45 3.58 -17.92 -8.11
C LYS A 45 4.70 -18.84 -7.62
N SER A 46 5.28 -18.54 -6.46
CA SER A 46 6.38 -19.34 -5.89
C SER A 46 5.94 -20.73 -5.39
N GLY A 47 4.66 -20.90 -5.05
CA GLY A 47 4.07 -22.18 -4.59
C GLY A 47 3.96 -23.29 -5.64
N GLY A 48 4.36 -23.05 -6.90
CA GLY A 48 4.42 -24.08 -7.93
C GLY A 48 3.06 -24.47 -8.54
N SER A 49 3.10 -25.09 -9.73
CA SER A 49 1.92 -25.43 -10.56
C SER A 49 1.10 -26.62 -10.04
N GLN A 50 1.55 -27.32 -9.02
CA GLN A 50 0.90 -28.54 -8.51
C GLN A 50 -0.02 -28.18 -7.36
N GLY A 51 -1.24 -27.75 -7.71
CA GLY A 51 -2.41 -27.72 -6.83
C GLY A 51 -2.22 -27.03 -5.48
N ALA A 52 -2.57 -25.73 -5.43
CA ALA A 52 -2.86 -24.98 -4.21
C ALA A 52 -2.03 -25.43 -3.00
N ASP A 53 -0.71 -25.19 -3.02
CA ASP A 53 0.14 -25.48 -1.89
C ASP A 53 -0.45 -24.77 -0.65
N HIS A 54 -1.02 -25.55 0.27
CA HIS A 54 -1.76 -25.04 1.43
C HIS A 54 -0.87 -24.13 2.28
N LEU A 55 0.46 -24.33 2.21
CA LEU A 55 1.43 -23.45 2.83
C LEU A 55 1.42 -22.05 2.21
N SER A 56 1.53 -21.96 0.88
CA SER A 56 1.46 -20.68 0.17
C SER A 56 0.12 -19.98 0.41
N GLN A 57 -0.98 -20.72 0.53
CA GLN A 57 -2.30 -20.15 0.77
C GLN A 57 -2.43 -19.54 2.18
N ALA A 58 -1.92 -20.24 3.20
CA ALA A 58 -1.88 -19.73 4.57
C ALA A 58 -1.00 -18.48 4.70
N LEU A 59 0.12 -18.45 4.00
CA LEU A 59 1.01 -17.28 3.94
C LEU A 59 0.31 -16.07 3.31
N ILE A 60 -0.43 -16.26 2.22
CA ILE A 60 -1.16 -15.17 1.56
C ILE A 60 -2.27 -14.61 2.45
N LEU A 61 -3.04 -15.46 3.16
CA LEU A 61 -4.08 -14.97 4.07
C LEU A 61 -3.49 -14.10 5.19
N THR A 62 -2.35 -14.53 5.74
CA THR A 62 -1.62 -13.78 6.77
C THR A 62 -1.13 -12.44 6.22
N ALA A 63 -0.54 -12.45 5.01
CA ALA A 63 -0.08 -11.24 4.34
C ALA A 63 -1.23 -10.26 4.05
N ILE A 64 -2.40 -10.75 3.63
CA ILE A 64 -3.59 -9.92 3.38
C ILE A 64 -4.07 -9.26 4.67
N VAL A 65 -4.20 -10.01 5.77
CA VAL A 65 -4.66 -9.45 7.06
C VAL A 65 -3.69 -8.39 7.58
N ILE A 66 -2.38 -8.66 7.52
CA ILE A 66 -1.36 -7.68 7.90
C ILE A 66 -1.43 -6.45 6.98
N GLY A 67 -1.57 -6.65 5.67
CA GLY A 67 -1.69 -5.56 4.69
C GLY A 67 -2.91 -4.67 4.95
N LEU A 68 -4.07 -5.26 5.26
CA LEU A 68 -5.28 -4.52 5.63
C LEU A 68 -5.09 -3.73 6.93
N GLY A 69 -4.48 -4.35 7.95
CA GLY A 69 -4.16 -3.70 9.22
C GLY A 69 -3.18 -2.53 9.06
N MET A 70 -2.08 -2.75 8.33
CA MET A 70 -1.09 -1.72 8.02
C MET A 70 -1.71 -0.56 7.24
N THR A 71 -2.53 -0.85 6.23
CA THR A 71 -3.20 0.21 5.44
C THR A 71 -4.18 1.01 6.29
N ALA A 72 -4.94 0.36 7.18
CA ALA A 72 -5.84 1.04 8.11
C ALA A 72 -5.09 1.98 9.06
N VAL A 73 -3.99 1.49 9.66
CA VAL A 73 -3.14 2.31 10.56
C VAL A 73 -2.53 3.49 9.81
N LEU A 74 -1.98 3.26 8.63
CA LEU A 74 -1.40 4.33 7.80
C LEU A 74 -2.45 5.38 7.41
N LEU A 75 -3.67 4.96 7.04
CA LEU A 75 -4.76 5.89 6.74
C LEU A 75 -5.17 6.73 7.95
N VAL A 76 -5.25 6.12 9.14
CA VAL A 76 -5.55 6.85 10.38
C VAL A 76 -4.47 7.90 10.65
N LEU A 77 -3.19 7.50 10.59
CA LEU A 77 -2.07 8.42 10.80
C LEU A 77 -2.02 9.55 9.77
N ALA A 78 -2.25 9.25 8.49
CA ALA A 78 -2.33 10.27 7.45
C ALA A 78 -3.49 11.24 7.73
N SER A 79 -4.68 10.72 8.05
CA SER A 79 -5.84 11.55 8.35
C SER A 79 -5.60 12.47 9.55
N GLN A 80 -4.89 11.96 10.57
CA GLN A 80 -4.60 12.69 11.78
C GLN A 80 -3.52 13.75 11.52
N GLY A 81 -2.46 13.42 10.78
CA GLY A 81 -1.43 14.36 10.37
C GLY A 81 -1.98 15.51 9.52
N LEU A 82 -2.86 15.20 8.56
CA LEU A 82 -3.52 16.22 7.73
C LEU A 82 -4.41 17.15 8.57
N LYS A 83 -5.16 16.60 9.54
CA LYS A 83 -5.97 17.41 10.48
C LYS A 83 -5.09 18.31 11.35
N TYR A 84 -4.01 17.78 11.92
CA TYR A 84 -3.07 18.55 12.72
C TYR A 84 -2.38 19.66 11.91
N SER A 85 -2.04 19.41 10.64
CA SER A 85 -1.49 20.46 9.76
C SER A 85 -2.49 21.59 9.55
N LYS A 86 -3.75 21.25 9.22
CA LYS A 86 -4.80 22.24 8.96
C LYS A 86 -5.11 23.11 10.19
N SER A 87 -5.09 22.52 11.39
CA SER A 87 -5.30 23.26 12.64
C SER A 87 -4.16 24.24 12.94
N ARG A 88 -2.92 23.92 12.58
CA ARG A 88 -1.77 24.84 12.74
C ARG A 88 -1.86 26.05 11.81
N ASP A 89 -2.33 25.85 10.59
CA ASP A 89 -2.48 26.95 9.62
C ASP A 89 -3.61 27.91 10.02
N ALA A 90 -4.66 27.41 10.69
CA ALA A 90 -5.77 28.22 11.18
C ALA A 90 -5.42 29.10 12.39
N ASP A 91 -4.50 28.63 13.25
CA ASP A 91 -3.99 29.38 14.42
C ASP A 91 -2.99 30.48 14.03
N PHE A 92 -2.45 30.43 12.80
CA PHE A 92 -1.48 31.39 12.28
C PHE A 92 -2.11 32.53 11.47
N LEU A 93 -3.45 32.57 11.37
CA LEU A 93 -4.14 33.76 10.86
C LEU A 93 -4.13 34.81 11.97
N PRO A 94 -3.52 36.00 11.76
CA PRO A 94 -3.52 37.02 12.78
C PRO A 94 -4.96 37.53 12.95
N GLU A 95 -5.45 37.55 14.20
CA GLU A 95 -6.79 38.00 14.61
C GLU A 95 -6.96 39.53 14.50
N ASP A 96 -6.49 40.16 13.42
CA ASP A 96 -6.55 41.61 13.24
C ASP A 96 -7.04 41.99 11.85
N SER A 97 -8.35 41.85 11.66
CA SER A 97 -9.08 42.63 10.64
C SER A 97 -10.51 42.96 11.10
N GLU A 98 -10.64 43.42 12.35
CA GLU A 98 -11.77 44.24 12.80
C GLU A 98 -11.26 45.60 13.29
#